data_AF-A0A430ENQ6-F1
#
_entry.id   AF-A0A430ENQ6-F1
#
_cell.length_a   1.000
_cell.length_b   1.000
_cell.length_c   1.000
_cell.angle_alpha   90.00
_cell.angle_beta   90.00
_cell.angle_gamma   90.00
#
_symmetry.space_group_name_H-M   'P 1'
#
loop_
_entity.id
_entity.type
_entity.pdbx_description
1 polymer ?
#
loop_
_entity_poly.entity_id
_entity_poly.type
_entity_poly.pdbx_seq_one_letter_code
_entity_poly.pdbx_strand_id
1 'polypeptide(L)'
;MTRTYTCRRRGCTCPREGWQFVCEACWAQVPALLRNHLAKLRRLKLTHLAKRTEAHILKSLGRKPAEEANGPAARSARAYARIAAQMGEHAEAEAAE
;
A
#
# COMPACT_ATOMS: atom_id res chain seq x y z
N MET A 1 -9.21 -9.36 -22.53
CA MET A 1 -8.25 -8.70 -21.62
C MET A 1 -8.98 -8.31 -20.34
N THR A 2 -8.77 -9.05 -19.25
CA THR A 2 -9.30 -8.68 -17.92
C THR A 2 -8.57 -7.43 -17.43
N ARG A 3 -9.29 -6.32 -17.21
CA ARG A 3 -8.70 -5.12 -16.61
C ARG A 3 -8.23 -5.45 -15.19
N THR A 4 -6.93 -5.44 -14.97
CA THR A 4 -6.34 -5.53 -13.64
C THR A 4 -6.44 -4.17 -12.95
N TYR A 5 -7.16 -4.13 -11.83
CA TYR A 5 -7.26 -2.93 -11.01
C TYR A 5 -6.26 -3.02 -9.86
N THR A 6 -5.68 -1.89 -9.47
CA THR A 6 -4.77 -1.82 -8.32
C THR A 6 -5.53 -1.46 -7.04
N CYS A 7 -5.07 -2.00 -5.91
CA CYS A 7 -5.58 -1.69 -4.58
C CYS A 7 -5.56 -0.18 -4.30
N ARG A 8 -6.64 0.38 -3.75
CA ARG A 8 -6.69 1.82 -3.41
C ARG A 8 -6.00 2.17 -2.08
N ARG A 9 -5.53 1.18 -1.32
CA ARG A 9 -4.77 1.44 -0.09
C ARG A 9 -3.42 2.06 -0.46
N ARG A 10 -3.07 3.18 0.17
CA ARG A 10 -1.81 3.90 -0.10
C ARG A 10 -0.61 2.98 0.17
N GLY A 11 0.26 2.79 -0.82
CA GLY A 11 1.43 1.90 -0.71
C GLY A 11 1.14 0.42 -0.96
N CYS A 12 -0.05 0.06 -1.44
CA CYS A 12 -0.35 -1.31 -1.87
C CYS A 12 -0.40 -1.38 -3.40
N THR A 13 0.40 -2.26 -3.98
CA THR A 13 0.48 -2.52 -5.43
C THR A 13 -0.27 -3.80 -5.85
N CYS A 14 -0.87 -4.51 -4.89
CA CYS A 14 -1.55 -5.77 -5.15
C CYS A 14 -2.75 -5.59 -6.11
N PRO A 15 -3.02 -6.57 -6.98
CA PRO A 15 -4.20 -6.56 -7.83
C PRO A 15 -5.48 -6.69 -6.99
N ARG A 16 -6.57 -6.12 -7.49
CA ARG A 16 -7.93 -6.25 -6.96
C ARG A 16 -8.92 -6.50 -8.09
N GLU A 17 -10.06 -7.05 -7.72
CA GLU A 17 -11.20 -7.18 -8.63
C GLU A 17 -11.89 -5.83 -8.86
N GLY A 18 -12.55 -5.66 -10.01
CA GLY A 18 -13.13 -4.38 -10.43
C GLY A 18 -14.20 -3.82 -9.49
N TRP A 19 -14.97 -4.70 -8.82
CA TRP A 19 -16.05 -4.36 -7.89
C TRP A 19 -15.60 -4.17 -6.44
N GLN A 20 -14.35 -4.54 -6.12
CA GLN A 20 -13.73 -4.31 -4.82
C GLN A 20 -12.92 -3.01 -4.85
N PHE A 21 -12.72 -2.34 -3.71
CA PHE A 21 -11.91 -1.12 -3.67
C PHE A 21 -10.51 -1.35 -3.08
N VAL A 22 -10.27 -2.50 -2.45
CA VAL A 22 -8.98 -2.95 -1.91
C VAL A 22 -8.73 -4.40 -2.35
N CYS A 23 -7.48 -4.87 -2.31
CA CYS A 23 -7.18 -6.28 -2.54
C CYS A 23 -7.64 -7.16 -1.36
N GLU A 24 -7.71 -8.47 -1.56
CA GLU A 24 -8.16 -9.45 -0.56
C GLU A 24 -7.38 -9.35 0.77
N ALA A 25 -6.05 -9.23 0.70
CA ALA A 25 -5.20 -9.08 1.88
C ALA A 25 -5.50 -7.80 2.70
N CYS A 26 -5.80 -6.69 2.01
CA CYS A 26 -6.21 -5.46 2.68
C CYS A 26 -7.66 -5.52 3.19
N TRP A 27 -8.52 -6.28 2.52
CA TRP A 27 -9.90 -6.52 2.94
C TRP A 27 -9.98 -7.34 4.22
N ALA A 28 -9.10 -8.33 4.40
CA ALA A 28 -9.01 -9.13 5.62
C ALA A 28 -8.69 -8.29 6.88
N GLN A 29 -7.98 -7.17 6.72
CA GLN A 29 -7.65 -6.25 7.81
C GLN A 29 -8.82 -5.35 8.23
N VAL A 30 -9.89 -5.29 7.43
CA VAL A 30 -11.06 -4.45 7.75
C VAL A 30 -11.88 -5.11 8.86
N PRO A 31 -12.21 -4.41 9.96
CA PRO A 31 -13.09 -4.91 11.00
C PRO A 31 -14.42 -5.43 10.43
N ALA A 32 -14.88 -6.58 10.94
CA ALA A 32 -16.11 -7.23 10.46
C ALA A 32 -17.34 -6.31 10.54
N LEU A 33 -17.40 -5.47 11.58
CA LEU A 33 -18.44 -4.44 11.77
C LEU A 33 -18.53 -3.49 10.56
N LEU A 34 -17.39 -3.01 10.06
CA LEU A 34 -17.32 -2.12 8.89
C LEU A 34 -17.64 -2.86 7.59
N ARG A 35 -17.20 -4.12 7.46
CA ARG A 35 -17.53 -4.96 6.30
C ARG A 35 -19.04 -5.18 6.20
N ASN A 36 -19.68 -5.53 7.32
CA ASN A 36 -21.13 -5.74 7.40
C ASN A 36 -21.91 -4.44 7.15
N HIS A 37 -21.46 -3.33 7.71
CA HIS A 37 -22.06 -2.03 7.47
C HIS A 37 -22.02 -1.66 5.98
N LEU A 38 -20.86 -1.79 5.34
CA LEU A 38 -20.70 -1.52 3.90
C LEU A 38 -21.58 -2.44 3.05
N ALA A 39 -21.65 -3.73 3.38
CA ALA A 39 -22.51 -4.69 2.68
C ALA A 39 -24.00 -4.30 2.78
N LYS A 40 -24.46 -3.89 3.96
CA LYS A 40 -25.83 -3.38 4.17
C LYS A 40 -26.11 -2.14 3.33
N LEU A 41 -25.20 -1.16 3.32
CA LEU A 41 -25.34 0.06 2.53
C LEU A 41 -25.40 -0.23 1.02
N ARG A 42 -24.58 -1.16 0.52
CA ARG A 42 -24.61 -1.60 -0.88
C ARG A 42 -25.93 -2.29 -1.24
N ARG A 43 -26.45 -3.18 -0.38
CA ARG A 43 -27.76 -3.84 -0.57
C ARG A 43 -28.91 -2.83 -0.62
N LEU A 44 -28.88 -1.82 0.25
CA LEU A 44 -29.87 -0.74 0.29
C LEU A 44 -29.67 0.32 -0.81
N LYS A 45 -28.69 0.14 -1.72
CA LYS A 45 -28.34 1.10 -2.78
C LYS A 45 -28.03 2.52 -2.27
N LEU A 46 -27.57 2.65 -1.02
CA LEU A 46 -27.19 3.93 -0.42
C LEU A 46 -25.77 4.32 -0.84
N THR A 47 -25.60 4.61 -2.14
CA THR A 47 -24.29 4.79 -2.80
C THR A 47 -23.43 5.87 -2.16
N HIS A 48 -24.03 6.99 -1.77
CA HIS A 48 -23.31 8.08 -1.10
C HIS A 48 -22.72 7.63 0.25
N LEU A 49 -23.52 6.95 1.07
CA LEU A 49 -23.05 6.43 2.37
C LEU A 49 -22.04 5.30 2.20
N ALA A 50 -22.22 4.44 1.20
CA ALA A 50 -21.26 3.39 0.88
C ALA A 50 -19.90 4.00 0.52
N LYS A 51 -19.86 5.01 -0.37
CA LYS A 51 -18.63 5.74 -0.72
C LYS A 51 -17.97 6.39 0.49
N ARG A 52 -18.76 7.03 1.38
CA ARG A 52 -18.24 7.64 2.61
C ARG A 52 -17.62 6.58 3.53
N THR A 53 -18.27 5.43 3.68
CA THR A 53 -17.77 4.31 4.47
C THR A 53 -16.47 3.74 3.88
N GLU A 54 -16.39 3.57 2.55
CA GLU A 54 -15.16 3.16 1.87
C GLU A 54 -14.00 4.13 2.15
N ALA A 55 -14.25 5.44 2.12
CA ALA A 55 -13.25 6.44 2.45
C ALA A 55 -12.77 6.33 3.91
N HIS A 56 -13.70 6.11 4.85
CA HIS A 56 -13.35 5.87 6.25
C HIS A 56 -12.53 4.59 6.44
N ILE A 57 -12.86 3.51 5.73
CA ILE A 57 -12.09 2.26 5.72
C ILE A 57 -10.67 2.49 5.18
N LEU A 58 -10.53 3.22 4.07
CA LEU A 58 -9.20 3.54 3.52
C LEU A 58 -8.37 4.39 4.49
N LYS A 59 -9.01 5.33 5.19
CA LYS A 59 -8.36 6.15 6.21
C LYS A 59 -7.91 5.31 7.41
N SER A 60 -8.73 4.36 7.87
CA SER A 60 -8.39 3.51 9.01
C SER A 60 -7.31 2.47 8.68
N LEU A 61 -7.30 1.93 7.46
CA LEU A 61 -6.25 1.03 6.99
C LEU A 61 -4.88 1.72 6.87
N GLY A 62 -4.86 3.04 6.70
CA GLY A 62 -3.65 3.84 6.60
C GLY A 62 -2.75 3.41 5.43
N ARG A 63 -1.48 3.82 5.50
CA ARG A 63 -0.46 3.42 4.53
C ARG A 63 -0.07 1.96 4.78
N LYS A 64 -0.01 1.12 3.74
CA LYS A 64 0.58 -0.20 3.84
C LYS A 64 2.07 -0.02 4.18
N PRO A 65 2.59 -0.63 5.26
CA PRO A 65 4.02 -0.55 5.55
C PRO A 65 4.78 -1.12 4.36
N ALA A 66 5.81 -0.40 3.93
CA ALA A 66 6.71 -0.89 2.91
C ALA A 66 7.59 -1.97 3.54
N GLU A 67 7.11 -3.21 3.59
CA GLU A 67 7.94 -4.35 3.97
C GLU A 67 9.15 -4.55 3.03
N GLU A 68 9.21 -3.82 1.92
CA GLU A 68 10.37 -3.78 1.01
C GLU A 68 11.35 -2.61 1.28
N ALA A 69 10.97 -1.59 2.07
CA ALA A 69 11.87 -0.45 2.35
C ALA A 69 12.88 -0.72 3.47
N ASN A 70 12.74 -1.84 4.19
CA ASN A 70 13.61 -2.32 5.26
C ASN A 70 13.93 -3.82 5.12
N GLY A 71 13.91 -4.36 3.90
CA GLY A 71 14.48 -5.68 3.64
C GLY A 71 15.99 -5.71 3.96
N PRO A 72 16.61 -6.89 4.13
CA PRO A 72 18.05 -6.99 4.42
C PRO A 72 18.90 -6.23 3.39
N ALA A 73 18.52 -6.25 2.11
CA ALA A 73 19.17 -5.50 1.03
C ALA A 73 19.05 -3.96 1.18
N ALA A 74 17.89 -3.44 1.60
CA ALA A 74 17.71 -2.01 1.82
C ALA A 74 18.42 -1.52 3.09
N ARG A 75 18.57 -2.39 4.10
CA ARG A 75 19.35 -2.11 5.31
C ARG A 75 20.85 -2.14 5.03
N SER A 76 21.33 -3.12 4.26
CA SER A 76 22.74 -3.21 3.87
C SER A 76 23.14 -2.02 2.98
N ALA A 77 22.31 -1.62 2.01
CA ALA A 77 22.57 -0.44 1.18
C ALA A 77 22.65 0.86 2.00
N ARG A 78 21.78 1.04 3.01
CA ARG A 78 21.84 2.20 3.92
C ARG A 78 23.03 2.15 4.87
N ALA A 79 23.38 0.96 5.37
CA ALA A 79 24.55 0.78 6.23
C ALA A 79 25.84 1.08 5.43
N TYR A 80 25.94 0.56 4.22
CA TYR A 80 27.05 0.83 3.31
C TYR A 80 27.14 2.32 2.96
N ALA A 81 26.03 2.97 2.56
CA ALA A 81 26.01 4.40 2.26
C ALA A 81 26.44 5.26 3.47
N ARG A 82 26.11 4.83 4.69
CA ARG A 82 26.51 5.51 5.93
C ARG A 82 28.00 5.32 6.24
N ILE A 83 28.53 4.13 5.99
CA ILE A 83 29.96 3.82 6.15
C ILE A 83 30.78 4.59 5.09
N ALA A 84 30.36 4.56 3.83
CA ALA A 84 31.01 5.31 2.74
C ALA A 84 31.04 6.82 3.03
N ALA A 85 29.94 7.39 3.55
CA ALA A 85 29.89 8.80 3.96
C ALA A 85 30.78 9.12 5.18
N GLN A 86 31.03 8.16 6.08
CA GLN A 86 31.93 8.33 7.22
C GLN A 86 33.41 8.18 6.85
N MET A 87 33.70 7.38 5.81
CA MET A 87 35.05 7.14 5.31
C MET A 87 35.55 8.24 4.36
N GLY A 88 34.71 9.23 4.01
CA GLY A 88 35.12 10.37 3.19
C GLY A 88 35.41 10.02 1.73
N GLU A 89 34.92 8.89 1.23
CA GLU A 89 35.06 8.50 -0.18
C GLU A 89 34.02 9.25 -1.03
N HIS A 90 34.24 10.54 -1.23
CA HIS A 90 33.84 11.19 -2.48
C HIS A 90 34.91 10.84 -3.52
N ALA A 91 34.81 9.65 -4.12
CA ALA A 91 35.63 9.30 -5.27
C ALA A 91 34.87 8.37 -6.22
N GLU A 92 34.43 8.98 -7.33
CA GLU A 92 34.42 8.38 -8.66
C GLU A 92 33.48 7.20 -8.91
N ALA A 93 32.20 7.51 -9.15
CA ALA A 93 31.34 6.68 -10.00
C ALA A 93 30.70 7.50 -11.15
N GLU A 94 31.36 8.62 -11.53
CA GLU A 94 31.01 9.44 -12.71
C GLU A 94 32.18 9.55 -13.72
N ALA A 95 33.09 8.56 -13.73
CA ALA A 95 34.18 8.52 -14.71
C ALA A 95 34.54 7.07 -15.13
N ALA A 96 33.67 6.41 -15.91
CA ALA A 96 33.91 5.33 -16.89
C ALA A 96 32.60 4.52 -17.03
N GLU A 97 31.85 4.50 -18.12
CA GLU A 97 32.01 4.89 -19.53
C GLU A 97 30.66 5.42 -20.06
#